data_AF-S2JXI7-F1
#
_entry.id   AF-S2JXI7-F1
#
_cell.length_a   1.000
_cell.length_b   1.000
_cell.length_c   1.000
_cell.angle_alpha   90.00
_cell.angle_beta   90.00
_cell.angle_gamma   90.00
#
_symmetry.space_group_name_H-M   'P 1'
#
loop_
_entity.id
_entity.type
_entity.pdbx_description
1 polymer ?
#
loop_
_entity_poly.entity_id
_entity_poly.type
_entity_poly.pdbx_seq_one_letter_code
_entity_poly.pdbx_strand_id
1 'polypeptide(L)'
;MQQLDISLDSIGYIYSRQLNDYNSNHQQKLPLHFESVCHYYDILVHDPKTDSSKDKQSKLYQQFNKIITSPSTIHHHITPPIPHKREFVKNNERRQYLLDEFITTEANYLSSLKTFVSLIVEPLRQRSKDRQTAIIGQYECANIFMNIDEIVQVTENFYNDLIQFSANPATTQQQSLGDLCLHHMRKFTCYNKFLLGVHNAQIINEKQMKAPSYFHFIEKVIEGQKNGNQTVYDYLALPSQRVGRYTMYFKELMKHTTDDHPDLPGLHGSLLKAEEIANMTEEIHTQLMKIFRRLLQAIQYCPESLLSFQRRLVGYLDTIELDPVTLKPIQPVTLFLFSDKIMVVKRPSYEVDGLDLCGLDQRMYEGSERKDFCIRKEAITGKMKFIGWASVNDIDVYDGSSGK
;
A
#
# COMPACT_ATOMS: atom_id res chain seq x y z
N MET A 1 -16.00 -19.40 -50.42
CA MET A 1 -14.89 -18.91 -49.57
C MET A 1 -15.46 -18.73 -48.18
N GLN A 2 -14.96 -19.51 -47.23
CA GLN A 2 -15.42 -19.52 -45.84
C GLN A 2 -15.21 -18.14 -45.21
N GLN A 3 -16.30 -17.58 -44.69
CA GLN A 3 -16.34 -16.36 -43.90
C GLN A 3 -15.83 -16.75 -42.51
N LEU A 4 -14.65 -16.25 -42.13
CA LEU A 4 -14.13 -16.39 -40.77
C LEU A 4 -14.89 -15.40 -39.89
N ASP A 5 -15.98 -15.89 -39.29
CA ASP A 5 -16.59 -15.27 -38.12
C ASP A 5 -15.58 -15.32 -36.97
N ILE A 6 -14.94 -14.19 -36.69
CA ILE A 6 -14.19 -13.97 -35.46
C ILE A 6 -15.11 -13.13 -34.56
N SER A 7 -15.80 -13.79 -33.65
CA SER A 7 -16.63 -13.16 -32.62
C SER A 7 -15.76 -12.20 -31.79
N LEU A 8 -16.14 -10.92 -31.83
CA LEU A 8 -15.50 -9.79 -31.12
C LEU A 8 -16.00 -9.66 -29.67
N ASP A 9 -16.76 -10.64 -29.17
CA ASP A 9 -17.63 -10.51 -27.98
C ASP A 9 -16.90 -10.56 -26.63
N SER A 10 -15.61 -10.24 -26.57
CA SER A 10 -14.76 -10.45 -25.40
C SER A 10 -13.78 -9.31 -25.07
N ILE A 11 -13.87 -8.16 -25.74
CA ILE A 11 -12.81 -7.13 -25.69
C ILE A 11 -13.41 -5.79 -25.22
N GLY A 12 -12.92 -5.25 -24.10
CA GLY A 12 -13.27 -3.92 -23.61
C GLY A 12 -12.67 -2.85 -24.52
N TYR A 13 -13.33 -1.71 -24.66
CA TYR A 13 -12.97 -0.67 -25.63
C TYR A 13 -12.56 0.63 -24.92
N ILE A 14 -11.57 1.32 -25.48
CA ILE A 14 -11.13 2.62 -24.98
C ILE A 14 -11.21 3.63 -26.11
N TYR A 15 -11.82 4.78 -25.81
CA TYR A 15 -11.90 5.91 -26.71
C TYR A 15 -10.82 6.91 -26.33
N SER A 16 -9.98 7.22 -27.31
CA SER A 16 -8.98 8.28 -27.22
C SER A 16 -9.50 9.47 -28.01
N ARG A 17 -9.85 10.58 -27.33
CA ARG A 17 -9.95 11.87 -28.02
C ARG A 17 -8.53 12.40 -28.20
N GLN A 18 -7.84 11.99 -29.26
CA GLN A 18 -6.57 12.65 -29.60
C GLN A 18 -6.83 14.01 -30.22
N LEU A 19 -6.15 15.03 -29.67
CA LEU A 19 -5.80 16.25 -30.37
C LEU A 19 -5.19 15.88 -31.72
N ASN A 20 -5.87 16.26 -32.79
CA ASN A 20 -5.21 16.57 -34.05
C ASN A 20 -4.08 17.55 -33.73
N ASP A 21 -2.83 17.10 -33.81
CA ASP A 21 -1.69 17.85 -34.36
C ASP A 21 -0.37 17.12 -34.07
N TYR A 22 -0.21 15.89 -34.56
CA TYR A 22 1.14 15.36 -34.82
C TYR A 22 1.07 14.38 -35.99
N ASN A 23 0.80 14.93 -37.18
CA ASN A 23 1.16 14.23 -38.40
C ASN A 23 2.10 15.08 -39.25
N SER A 24 3.09 14.38 -39.80
CA SER A 24 4.03 14.74 -40.86
C SER A 24 5.12 15.79 -40.56
N ASN A 25 6.35 15.27 -40.54
CA ASN A 25 7.61 15.97 -40.82
C ASN A 25 8.11 16.98 -39.78
N HIS A 26 8.84 16.51 -38.77
CA HIS A 26 10.19 17.01 -38.48
C HIS A 26 10.82 16.23 -37.31
N GLN A 27 12.07 15.80 -37.50
CA GLN A 27 12.99 15.46 -36.41
C GLN A 27 13.26 16.72 -35.59
N GLN A 28 12.50 16.97 -34.52
CA GLN A 28 12.89 17.96 -33.50
C GLN A 28 12.69 17.41 -32.10
N LYS A 29 13.72 17.64 -31.28
CA LYS A 29 13.88 17.26 -29.87
C LYS A 29 12.59 17.52 -29.06
N LEU A 30 12.12 16.51 -28.34
CA LEU A 30 11.06 16.67 -27.34
C LEU A 30 11.50 17.64 -26.22
N PRO A 31 10.64 18.58 -25.79
CA PRO A 31 10.90 19.43 -24.63
C PRO A 31 10.70 18.70 -23.30
N LEU A 32 11.47 19.12 -22.29
CA LEU A 32 11.62 18.56 -20.94
C LEU A 32 10.42 18.77 -19.98
N HIS A 33 9.24 19.13 -20.48
CA HIS A 33 8.03 19.30 -19.67
C HIS A 33 6.93 18.37 -20.19
N PHE A 34 6.68 17.27 -19.46
CA PHE A 34 5.63 16.31 -19.77
C PHE A 34 4.32 16.72 -19.07
N GLU A 35 3.51 17.56 -19.71
CA GLU A 35 2.09 17.70 -19.36
C GLU A 35 1.29 16.47 -19.84
N SER A 36 0.14 16.20 -19.21
CA SER A 36 -0.76 15.11 -19.59
C SER A 36 -1.25 15.32 -21.02
N VAL A 37 -0.93 14.39 -21.93
CA VAL A 37 -1.30 14.50 -23.35
C VAL A 37 -2.80 14.26 -23.58
N CYS A 38 -3.49 13.65 -22.63
CA CYS A 38 -4.93 13.43 -22.67
C CYS A 38 -5.60 14.05 -21.44
N HIS A 39 -6.62 14.88 -21.70
CA HIS A 39 -7.46 15.47 -20.67
C HIS A 39 -8.68 14.61 -20.34
N TYR A 40 -9.06 13.66 -21.21
CA TYR A 40 -10.22 12.77 -21.03
C TYR A 40 -10.03 11.42 -21.74
N TYR A 41 -10.33 10.32 -21.06
CA TYR A 41 -10.49 8.99 -21.63
C TYR A 41 -11.88 8.45 -21.30
N ASP A 42 -12.67 8.08 -22.30
CA ASP A 42 -13.92 7.36 -22.07
C ASP A 42 -13.61 5.85 -22.13
N ILE A 43 -13.70 5.17 -20.99
CA ILE A 43 -13.55 3.71 -20.91
C ILE A 43 -14.94 3.10 -21.01
N LEU A 44 -15.27 2.54 -22.17
CA LEU A 44 -16.54 1.87 -22.41
C LEU A 44 -16.37 0.36 -22.19
N VAL A 45 -16.84 -0.09 -21.03
CA VAL A 45 -16.91 -1.52 -20.71
C VAL A 45 -18.25 -2.04 -21.21
N HIS A 46 -18.24 -2.76 -22.33
CA HIS A 46 -19.42 -3.47 -22.80
C HIS A 46 -19.68 -4.67 -21.87
N ASP A 47 -20.94 -4.92 -21.48
CA ASP A 47 -21.35 -6.16 -20.80
C ASP A 47 -22.04 -7.13 -21.78
N PRO A 48 -21.29 -7.94 -22.58
CA PRO A 48 -21.87 -8.95 -23.42
C PRO A 48 -21.96 -10.28 -22.66
N LYS A 49 -23.20 -10.74 -22.49
CA LYS A 49 -23.55 -12.00 -21.83
C LYS A 49 -23.12 -13.23 -22.65
N THR A 50 -21.82 -13.59 -22.75
CA THR A 50 -21.19 -14.92 -23.06
C THR A 50 -19.71 -14.68 -23.43
N ASP A 51 -18.69 -14.92 -22.60
CA ASP A 51 -17.83 -16.14 -22.60
C ASP A 51 -16.67 -16.02 -21.54
N SER A 52 -15.80 -17.03 -21.37
CA SER A 52 -14.77 -17.17 -20.30
C SER A 52 -13.75 -16.01 -20.09
N SER A 53 -13.61 -15.08 -21.03
CA SER A 53 -12.82 -13.83 -20.94
C SER A 53 -13.43 -12.77 -20.00
N LYS A 54 -14.72 -12.93 -19.65
CA LYS A 54 -15.56 -12.08 -18.77
C LYS A 54 -14.94 -11.69 -17.43
N ASP A 55 -14.14 -12.58 -16.84
CA ASP A 55 -13.67 -12.42 -15.48
C ASP A 55 -12.62 -11.31 -15.35
N LYS A 56 -11.78 -11.09 -16.37
CA LYS A 56 -10.70 -10.10 -16.27
C LYS A 56 -11.22 -8.66 -16.36
N GLN A 57 -12.18 -8.38 -17.26
CA GLN A 57 -12.75 -7.04 -17.46
C GLN A 57 -13.65 -6.60 -16.31
N SER A 58 -14.60 -7.46 -15.89
CA SER A 58 -15.47 -7.17 -14.75
C SER A 58 -14.67 -6.99 -13.45
N LYS A 59 -13.63 -7.82 -13.23
CA LYS A 59 -12.72 -7.65 -12.08
C LYS A 59 -11.88 -6.38 -12.18
N LEU A 60 -11.43 -5.98 -13.37
CA LEU A 60 -10.68 -4.73 -13.54
C LEU A 60 -11.59 -3.53 -13.24
N TYR A 61 -12.82 -3.53 -13.75
CA TYR A 61 -13.81 -2.49 -13.46
C TYR A 61 -14.10 -2.39 -11.96
N GLN A 62 -14.29 -3.54 -11.29
CA GLN A 62 -14.43 -3.59 -9.83
C GLN A 62 -13.17 -3.12 -9.10
N GLN A 63 -11.97 -3.47 -9.57
CA GLN A 63 -10.71 -2.97 -9.01
C GLN A 63 -10.57 -1.46 -9.21
N PHE A 64 -10.97 -0.94 -10.36
CA PHE A 64 -10.95 0.48 -10.70
C PHE A 64 -11.89 1.27 -9.79
N ASN A 65 -13.14 0.81 -9.69
CA ASN A 65 -14.11 1.38 -8.75
C ASN A 65 -13.61 1.27 -7.31
N LYS A 66 -13.00 0.15 -6.89
CA LYS A 66 -12.36 0.03 -5.57
C LYS A 66 -11.23 1.04 -5.37
N ILE A 67 -10.36 1.29 -6.35
CA ILE A 67 -9.29 2.30 -6.20
C ILE A 67 -9.87 3.71 -6.05
N ILE A 68 -10.90 4.04 -6.84
CA ILE A 68 -11.56 5.35 -6.80
C ILE A 68 -12.35 5.54 -5.48
N THR A 69 -12.92 4.48 -4.93
CA THR A 69 -13.84 4.55 -3.78
C THR A 69 -13.29 4.04 -2.44
N SER A 70 -12.16 3.31 -2.42
CA SER A 70 -11.69 2.58 -1.23
C SER A 70 -10.32 3.07 -0.71
N PRO A 71 -10.16 3.26 0.62
CA PRO A 71 -8.86 3.41 1.26
C PRO A 71 -8.05 2.10 1.23
N SER A 72 -6.75 2.20 0.90
CA SER A 72 -5.84 1.07 0.64
C SER A 72 -5.66 0.10 1.84
N THR A 73 -5.57 -1.21 1.57
CA THR A 73 -5.17 -2.28 2.52
C THR A 73 -4.27 -3.28 1.76
N ILE A 74 -3.22 -3.93 2.33
CA ILE A 74 -2.29 -4.97 1.71
C ILE A 74 -1.91 -6.15 2.67
N HIS A 75 -1.77 -7.40 2.18
CA HIS A 75 -1.39 -8.66 2.88
C HIS A 75 -0.18 -9.37 2.19
N HIS A 76 0.47 -10.37 2.82
CA HIS A 76 1.91 -10.68 2.68
C HIS A 76 2.38 -12.15 2.49
N HIS A 77 3.62 -12.30 1.97
CA HIS A 77 4.46 -13.51 1.87
C HIS A 77 5.55 -13.55 2.96
N ILE A 78 5.99 -14.74 3.39
CA ILE A 78 6.93 -14.99 4.50
C ILE A 78 8.31 -15.41 3.96
N THR A 79 9.38 -14.80 4.44
CA THR A 79 10.80 -15.11 4.13
C THR A 79 11.45 -15.86 5.31
N PRO A 80 12.33 -16.88 5.08
CA PRO A 80 12.89 -17.69 6.17
C PRO A 80 13.99 -16.98 6.97
N PRO A 81 14.19 -17.33 8.26
CA PRO A 81 15.03 -16.58 9.19
C PRO A 81 16.53 -16.83 9.01
N ILE A 82 17.32 -15.76 9.16
CA ILE A 82 18.79 -15.79 9.19
C ILE A 82 19.25 -16.14 10.61
N PRO A 83 20.13 -17.14 10.81
CA PRO A 83 20.57 -17.53 12.14
C PRO A 83 21.60 -16.53 12.69
N HIS A 84 21.19 -15.71 13.65
CA HIS A 84 22.10 -14.87 14.43
C HIS A 84 22.74 -15.70 15.56
N LYS A 85 24.08 -15.77 15.59
CA LYS A 85 24.84 -16.46 16.65
C LYS A 85 24.72 -15.67 17.96
N ARG A 86 24.01 -16.23 18.95
CA ARG A 86 23.75 -15.60 20.26
C ARG A 86 24.89 -15.88 21.24
N GLU A 87 25.38 -14.85 21.91
CA GLU A 87 26.27 -14.96 23.07
C GLU A 87 25.47 -14.73 24.36
N PHE A 88 25.43 -15.73 25.23
CA PHE A 88 24.73 -15.64 26.52
C PHE A 88 25.57 -14.90 27.56
N VAL A 89 24.96 -13.93 28.25
CA VAL A 89 25.57 -13.20 29.37
C VAL A 89 24.61 -13.24 30.56
N LYS A 90 24.93 -14.04 31.57
CA LYS A 90 24.11 -14.17 32.79
C LYS A 90 24.10 -12.86 33.57
N ASN A 91 22.97 -12.15 33.55
CA ASN A 91 22.75 -10.94 34.34
C ASN A 91 21.25 -10.76 34.64
N ASN A 92 20.80 -11.32 35.77
CA ASN A 92 19.38 -11.33 36.14
C ASN A 92 18.85 -9.93 36.49
N GLU A 93 19.68 -9.07 37.09
CA GLU A 93 19.32 -7.68 37.41
C GLU A 93 19.09 -6.89 36.13
N ARG A 94 19.98 -7.05 35.14
CA ARG A 94 19.83 -6.42 33.82
C ARG A 94 18.58 -6.92 33.11
N ARG A 95 18.30 -8.23 33.18
CA ARG A 95 17.08 -8.80 32.62
C ARG A 95 15.83 -8.18 33.25
N GLN A 96 15.77 -8.07 34.58
CA GLN A 96 14.63 -7.45 35.26
C GLN A 96 14.46 -5.98 34.88
N TYR A 97 15.56 -5.22 34.87
CA TYR A 97 15.55 -3.82 34.42
C TYR A 97 14.97 -3.68 33.01
N LEU A 98 15.37 -4.54 32.07
CA LEU A 98 14.87 -4.50 30.69
C LEU A 98 13.36 -4.78 30.62
N LEU A 99 12.82 -5.63 31.50
CA LEU A 99 11.38 -5.89 31.57
C LEU A 99 10.61 -4.69 32.10
N ASP A 100 11.09 -4.10 33.19
CA ASP A 100 10.46 -2.93 33.79
C ASP A 100 10.49 -1.74 32.82
N GLU A 101 11.62 -1.55 32.13
CA GLU A 101 11.77 -0.56 31.06
C GLU A 101 10.85 -0.86 29.88
N PHE A 102 10.73 -2.12 29.47
CA PHE A 102 9.87 -2.52 28.36
C PHE A 102 8.40 -2.18 28.64
N ILE A 103 7.90 -2.51 29.83
CA ILE A 103 6.52 -2.21 30.27
C ILE A 103 6.32 -0.69 30.39
N THR A 104 7.29 0.02 30.98
CA THR A 104 7.21 1.49 31.14
C THR A 104 7.15 2.19 29.78
N THR A 105 7.98 1.77 28.84
CA THR A 105 8.00 2.36 27.49
C THR A 105 6.77 1.97 26.67
N GLU A 106 6.16 0.81 26.93
CA GLU A 106 4.87 0.42 26.34
C GLU A 106 3.73 1.32 26.85
N ALA A 107 3.70 1.60 28.16
CA ALA A 107 2.73 2.51 28.77
C ALA A 107 2.80 3.92 28.13
N ASN A 108 4.02 4.43 27.98
CA ASN A 108 4.27 5.74 27.37
C ASN A 108 3.84 5.76 25.90
N TYR A 109 4.17 4.71 25.14
CA TYR A 109 3.75 4.58 23.75
C TYR A 109 2.23 4.58 23.61
N LEU A 110 1.53 3.75 24.41
CA LEU A 110 0.07 3.70 24.41
C LEU A 110 -0.56 5.05 24.79
N SER A 111 0.01 5.72 25.81
CA SER A 111 -0.44 7.04 26.25
C SER A 111 -0.31 8.08 25.13
N SER A 112 0.82 8.11 24.42
CA SER A 112 1.01 8.98 23.26
C SER A 112 0.00 8.69 22.15
N LEU A 113 -0.26 7.41 21.84
CA LEU A 113 -1.26 7.07 20.82
C LEU A 113 -2.68 7.49 21.22
N LYS A 114 -3.08 7.25 22.48
CA LYS A 114 -4.40 7.68 23.00
C LYS A 114 -4.53 9.20 22.99
N THR A 115 -3.45 9.91 23.31
CA THR A 115 -3.39 11.38 23.23
C THR A 115 -3.58 11.84 21.79
N PHE A 116 -2.88 11.22 20.83
CA PHE A 116 -3.04 11.51 19.42
C PHE A 116 -4.49 11.30 18.93
N VAL A 117 -5.08 10.15 19.28
CA VAL A 117 -6.44 9.83 18.86
C VAL A 117 -7.46 10.81 19.45
N SER A 118 -7.40 11.04 20.76
CA SER A 118 -8.37 11.88 21.47
C SER A 118 -8.28 13.37 21.11
N LEU A 119 -7.08 13.91 20.94
CA LEU A 119 -6.88 15.35 20.72
C LEU A 119 -6.91 15.75 19.25
N ILE A 120 -6.53 14.86 18.33
CA ILE A 120 -6.36 15.20 16.91
C ILE A 120 -7.29 14.37 16.03
N VAL A 121 -7.19 13.03 16.08
CA VAL A 121 -7.86 12.14 15.13
C VAL A 121 -9.38 12.25 15.25
N GLU A 122 -9.91 12.09 16.46
CA GLU A 122 -11.35 12.04 16.69
C GLU A 122 -12.03 13.39 16.38
N PRO A 123 -11.53 14.55 16.84
CA PRO A 123 -12.10 15.84 16.47
C PRO A 123 -12.08 16.12 14.96
N LEU A 124 -11.00 15.76 14.26
CA LEU A 124 -10.90 15.97 12.81
C LEU A 124 -11.84 15.03 12.04
N ARG A 125 -11.94 13.77 12.44
CA ARG A 125 -12.90 12.82 11.84
C ARG A 125 -14.33 13.28 12.05
N GLN A 126 -14.69 13.73 13.25
CA GLN A 126 -16.04 14.24 13.53
C GLN A 126 -16.38 15.45 12.65
N ARG A 127 -15.48 16.43 12.56
CA ARG A 127 -15.66 17.62 11.72
C ARG A 127 -15.69 17.29 10.23
N SER A 128 -14.94 16.29 9.78
CA SER A 128 -14.92 15.88 8.36
C SER A 128 -16.26 15.32 7.84
N LYS A 129 -17.18 14.90 8.74
CA LYS A 129 -18.50 14.36 8.37
C LYS A 129 -19.48 15.43 7.88
N ASP A 130 -19.29 16.69 8.29
CA ASP A 130 -20.16 17.80 7.91
C ASP A 130 -19.38 18.82 7.07
N ARG A 131 -19.86 19.05 5.84
CA ARG A 131 -19.23 19.99 4.90
C ARG A 131 -19.12 21.42 5.43
N GLN A 132 -19.99 21.84 6.35
CA GLN A 132 -19.94 23.20 6.91
C GLN A 132 -18.89 23.37 8.01
N THR A 133 -18.49 22.29 8.68
CA THR A 133 -17.53 22.32 9.79
C THR A 133 -16.20 21.61 9.48
N ALA A 134 -16.09 21.02 8.29
CA ALA A 134 -14.91 20.28 7.84
C ALA A 134 -13.66 21.16 7.79
N ILE A 135 -12.67 20.78 8.58
CA ILE A 135 -11.32 21.38 8.57
C ILE A 135 -10.44 20.73 7.50
N ILE A 136 -10.66 19.44 7.28
CA ILE A 136 -10.00 18.58 6.32
C ILE A 136 -11.06 17.70 5.65
N GLY A 137 -10.87 17.39 4.37
CA GLY A 137 -11.77 16.49 3.64
C GLY A 137 -11.78 15.08 4.21
N GLN A 138 -12.90 14.38 4.06
CA GLN A 138 -13.07 13.02 4.59
C GLN A 138 -12.04 12.03 3.99
N TYR A 139 -11.70 12.20 2.70
CA TYR A 139 -10.69 11.39 2.03
C TYR A 139 -9.30 11.59 2.64
N GLU A 140 -8.87 12.84 2.81
CA GLU A 140 -7.56 13.14 3.41
C GLU A 140 -7.53 12.74 4.89
N CYS A 141 -8.61 12.96 5.64
CA CYS A 141 -8.73 12.54 7.03
C CYS A 141 -8.56 11.01 7.17
N ALA A 142 -9.25 10.23 6.33
CA ALA A 142 -9.13 8.78 6.31
C ALA A 142 -7.72 8.31 5.93
N ASN A 143 -7.07 8.98 4.98
CA ASN A 143 -5.73 8.60 4.52
C ASN A 143 -4.60 9.04 5.46
N ILE A 144 -4.75 10.14 6.21
CA ILE A 144 -3.76 10.56 7.22
C ILE A 144 -3.83 9.63 8.43
N PHE A 145 -5.03 9.36 8.96
CA PHE A 145 -5.17 8.66 10.24
C PHE A 145 -5.35 7.15 10.11
N MET A 146 -5.67 6.65 8.91
CA MET A 146 -5.70 5.24 8.56
C MET A 146 -6.41 4.38 9.64
N ASN A 147 -5.77 3.29 10.08
CA ASN A 147 -6.25 2.36 11.10
C ASN A 147 -5.59 2.59 12.47
N ILE A 148 -5.28 3.83 12.83
CA ILE A 148 -4.61 4.15 14.11
C ILE A 148 -5.37 3.62 15.34
N ASP A 149 -6.70 3.53 15.28
CA ASP A 149 -7.52 3.00 16.38
C ASP A 149 -7.30 1.50 16.59
N GLU A 150 -7.11 0.74 15.49
CA GLU A 150 -6.74 -0.68 15.57
C GLU A 150 -5.35 -0.84 16.20
N ILE A 151 -4.42 0.07 15.90
CA ILE A 151 -3.08 0.08 16.53
C ILE A 151 -3.21 0.33 18.03
N VAL A 152 -4.00 1.33 18.45
CA VAL A 152 -4.26 1.61 19.87
C VAL A 152 -4.85 0.38 20.55
N GLN A 153 -5.84 -0.27 19.94
CA GLN A 153 -6.52 -1.42 20.53
C GLN A 153 -5.58 -2.61 20.76
N VAL A 154 -4.76 -2.98 19.76
CA VAL A 154 -3.82 -4.11 19.94
C VAL A 154 -2.72 -3.77 20.94
N THR A 155 -2.26 -2.51 20.97
CA THR A 155 -1.25 -2.02 21.92
C THR A 155 -1.81 -2.04 23.34
N GLU A 156 -3.05 -1.60 23.52
CA GLU A 156 -3.73 -1.62 24.83
C GLU A 156 -3.91 -3.04 25.36
N ASN A 157 -4.33 -3.97 24.52
CA ASN A 157 -4.44 -5.38 24.91
C ASN A 157 -3.08 -5.96 25.32
N PHE A 158 -2.03 -5.66 24.55
CA PHE A 158 -0.67 -6.11 24.89
C PHE A 158 -0.18 -5.53 26.21
N TYR A 159 -0.36 -4.23 26.42
CA TYR A 159 0.03 -3.55 27.64
C TYR A 159 -0.71 -4.09 28.88
N ASN A 160 -2.02 -4.32 28.78
CA ASN A 160 -2.83 -4.86 29.86
C ASN A 160 -2.34 -6.25 30.28
N ASP A 161 -2.06 -7.13 29.31
CA ASP A 161 -1.54 -8.46 29.59
C ASP A 161 -0.12 -8.41 30.18
N LEU A 162 0.73 -7.46 29.75
CA LEU A 162 2.05 -7.24 30.33
C LEU A 162 1.98 -6.79 31.80
N ILE A 163 1.04 -5.91 32.16
CA ILE A 163 0.84 -5.51 33.57
C ILE A 163 0.32 -6.69 34.38
N GLN A 164 -0.63 -7.46 33.86
CA GLN A 164 -1.15 -8.62 34.58
C GLN A 164 -0.05 -9.66 34.83
N PHE A 165 0.82 -9.87 33.84
CA PHE A 165 2.01 -10.71 33.95
C PHE A 165 2.95 -10.24 35.06
N SER A 166 3.24 -8.93 35.13
CA SER A 166 4.16 -8.36 36.14
C SER A 166 3.58 -8.30 37.55
N ALA A 167 2.26 -8.10 37.68
CA ALA A 167 1.58 -7.97 38.97
C ALA A 167 1.32 -9.30 39.69
N ASN A 168 1.16 -10.41 38.95
CA ASN A 168 0.74 -11.70 39.52
C ASN A 168 1.72 -12.87 39.28
N PRO A 169 3.01 -12.77 39.64
CA PRO A 169 4.03 -13.79 39.35
C PRO A 169 3.70 -15.22 39.84
N ALA A 170 2.82 -15.36 40.83
CA ALA A 170 2.37 -16.66 41.34
C ALA A 170 1.37 -17.39 40.42
N THR A 171 0.56 -16.66 39.64
CA THR A 171 -0.42 -17.24 38.68
C THR A 171 0.21 -17.44 37.30
N THR A 172 1.28 -16.68 37.01
CA THR A 172 2.06 -16.74 35.77
C THR A 172 2.98 -17.96 35.66
N GLN A 173 2.99 -18.86 36.65
CA GLN A 173 3.79 -20.09 36.60
C GLN A 173 3.46 -21.01 35.40
N GLN A 174 2.36 -20.78 34.69
CA GLN A 174 1.98 -21.53 33.48
C GLN A 174 2.23 -20.79 32.15
N GLN A 175 2.52 -19.49 32.15
CA GLN A 175 2.71 -18.71 30.93
C GLN A 175 4.05 -17.99 30.93
N SER A 176 4.89 -18.32 29.95
CA SER A 176 6.19 -17.66 29.76
C SER A 176 5.97 -16.24 29.20
N LEU A 177 6.84 -15.29 29.54
CA LEU A 177 6.81 -13.94 28.96
C LEU A 177 6.98 -14.02 27.44
N GLY A 178 7.85 -14.93 26.98
CA GLY A 178 8.10 -15.14 25.57
C GLY A 178 6.83 -15.52 24.81
N ASP A 179 6.00 -16.39 25.37
CA ASP A 179 4.75 -16.83 24.75
C ASP A 179 3.70 -15.72 24.74
N LEU A 180 3.62 -14.92 25.81
CA LEU A 180 2.77 -13.73 25.86
C LEU A 180 3.15 -12.75 24.75
N CYS A 181 4.44 -12.40 24.64
CA CYS A 181 4.93 -11.53 23.58
C CYS A 181 4.62 -12.10 22.19
N LEU A 182 4.88 -13.40 21.97
CA LEU A 182 4.66 -14.05 20.68
C LEU A 182 3.17 -14.04 20.29
N HIS A 183 2.30 -14.29 21.26
CA HIS A 183 0.85 -14.24 21.07
C HIS A 183 0.40 -12.88 20.53
N HIS A 184 0.89 -11.79 21.13
CA HIS A 184 0.55 -10.43 20.71
C HIS A 184 1.22 -10.02 19.40
N MET A 185 2.51 -10.33 19.20
CA MET A 185 3.20 -10.04 17.93
C MET A 185 2.51 -10.70 16.72
N ARG A 186 1.91 -11.89 16.90
CA ARG A 186 1.09 -12.54 15.84
C ARG A 186 -0.21 -11.79 15.54
N LYS A 187 -0.76 -11.04 16.50
CA LYS A 187 -1.99 -10.24 16.36
C LYS A 187 -1.72 -8.84 15.84
N PHE A 188 -0.47 -8.39 15.78
CA PHE A 188 -0.09 -7.05 15.30
C PHE A 188 -0.17 -6.89 13.77
N THR A 189 -1.02 -7.68 13.10
CA THR A 189 -1.24 -7.60 11.65
C THR A 189 -1.77 -6.24 11.20
N CYS A 190 -2.39 -5.45 12.09
CA CYS A 190 -2.82 -4.08 11.79
C CYS A 190 -1.65 -3.11 11.55
N TYR A 191 -0.46 -3.36 12.14
CA TYR A 191 0.74 -2.57 11.88
C TYR A 191 1.15 -2.63 10.41
N ASN A 192 0.97 -3.77 9.75
CA ASN A 192 1.27 -3.93 8.33
C ASN A 192 0.52 -2.90 7.46
N LYS A 193 -0.77 -2.72 7.72
CA LYS A 193 -1.60 -1.74 7.01
C LYS A 193 -1.11 -0.31 7.29
N PHE A 194 -0.78 -0.01 8.55
CA PHE A 194 -0.32 1.30 8.96
C PHE A 194 1.05 1.66 8.34
N LEU A 195 2.04 0.77 8.47
CA LEU A 195 3.42 1.00 8.03
C LEU A 195 3.52 1.15 6.50
N LEU A 196 2.66 0.49 5.74
CA LEU A 196 2.61 0.68 4.28
C LEU A 196 2.03 2.03 3.86
N GLY A 197 1.09 2.57 4.64
CA GLY A 197 0.43 3.84 4.31
C GLY A 197 1.10 5.06 4.93
N VAL A 198 1.94 4.89 5.96
CA VAL A 198 2.44 6.00 6.80
C VAL A 198 3.20 7.07 6.03
N HIS A 199 4.02 6.68 5.04
CA HIS A 199 4.76 7.63 4.21
C HIS A 199 3.81 8.52 3.39
N ASN A 200 2.76 7.92 2.80
CA ASN A 200 1.74 8.67 2.08
C ASN A 200 0.91 9.55 3.03
N ALA A 201 0.57 9.04 4.22
CA ALA A 201 -0.12 9.80 5.25
C ALA A 201 0.67 11.05 5.67
N GLN A 202 2.00 10.93 5.82
CA GLN A 202 2.89 12.06 6.13
C GLN A 202 2.88 13.12 5.01
N ILE A 203 2.95 12.71 3.74
CA ILE A 203 2.88 13.63 2.60
C ILE A 203 1.53 14.36 2.54
N ILE A 204 0.43 13.63 2.72
CA ILE A 204 -0.90 14.24 2.74
C ILE A 204 -0.99 15.22 3.91
N ASN A 205 -0.49 14.86 5.09
CA ASN A 205 -0.43 15.76 6.23
C ASN A 205 0.39 17.03 5.93
N GLU A 206 1.58 16.92 5.33
CA GLU A 206 2.39 18.06 4.92
C GLU A 206 1.67 18.97 3.93
N LYS A 207 0.92 18.39 2.97
CA LYS A 207 0.07 19.16 2.06
C LYS A 207 -1.03 19.90 2.81
N GLN A 208 -1.68 19.25 3.78
CA GLN A 208 -2.76 19.84 4.58
C GLN A 208 -2.25 20.92 5.54
N MET A 209 -1.01 20.84 6.02
CA MET A 209 -0.39 21.91 6.81
C MET A 209 -0.29 23.25 6.08
N LYS A 210 -0.42 23.27 4.75
CA LYS A 210 -0.48 24.52 3.96
C LYS A 210 -1.85 25.20 4.04
N ALA A 211 -2.90 24.48 4.44
CA ALA A 211 -4.24 25.03 4.61
C ALA A 211 -4.35 25.72 5.99
N PRO A 212 -4.70 27.03 6.05
CA PRO A 212 -4.73 27.78 7.31
C PRO A 212 -5.65 27.17 8.37
N SER A 213 -6.80 26.60 7.97
CA SER A 213 -7.76 25.97 8.88
C SER A 213 -7.18 24.75 9.60
N TYR A 214 -6.49 23.88 8.85
CA TYR A 214 -5.85 22.68 9.39
C TYR A 214 -4.63 23.04 10.24
N PHE A 215 -3.77 23.94 9.75
CA PHE A 215 -2.62 24.43 10.49
C PHE A 215 -3.02 25.02 11.85
N HIS A 216 -3.97 25.95 11.87
CA HIS A 216 -4.39 26.61 13.11
C HIS A 216 -5.07 25.65 14.09
N PHE A 217 -5.80 24.66 13.58
CA PHE A 217 -6.35 23.60 14.43
C PHE A 217 -5.24 22.81 15.14
N ILE A 218 -4.22 22.37 14.39
CA ILE A 218 -3.11 21.59 14.95
C ILE A 218 -2.27 22.44 15.91
N GLU A 219 -1.97 23.68 15.55
CA GLU A 219 -1.26 24.64 16.41
C GLU A 219 -1.96 24.80 17.76
N LYS A 220 -3.28 25.06 17.75
CA LYS A 220 -4.08 25.19 18.97
C LYS A 220 -4.08 23.92 19.82
N VAL A 221 -4.11 22.74 19.20
CA VAL A 221 -4.02 21.47 19.93
C VAL A 221 -2.65 21.31 20.57
N ILE A 222 -1.57 21.67 19.87
CA ILE A 222 -0.20 21.59 20.38
C ILE A 222 0.02 22.58 21.53
N GLU A 223 -0.45 23.83 21.41
CA GLU A 223 -0.37 24.83 22.49
C GLU A 223 -1.09 24.39 23.77
N GLY A 224 -2.15 23.60 23.63
CA GLY A 224 -2.89 23.03 24.76
C GLY A 224 -2.18 21.87 25.45
N GLN A 225 -1.13 21.29 24.87
CA GLN A 225 -0.40 20.15 25.45
C GLN A 225 0.67 20.63 26.43
N LYS A 226 0.53 20.23 27.70
CA LYS A 226 1.48 20.61 28.77
C LYS A 226 2.84 19.91 28.70
N ASN A 227 2.96 18.82 27.94
CA ASN A 227 4.09 17.88 28.03
C ASN A 227 4.81 17.59 26.69
N GLY A 228 4.63 18.42 25.65
CA GLY A 228 5.45 18.32 24.45
C GLY A 228 4.82 18.89 23.19
N ASN A 229 5.68 19.35 22.28
CA ASN A 229 5.31 19.86 20.96
C ASN A 229 5.34 18.74 19.89
N GLN A 230 4.74 17.58 20.18
CA GLN A 230 4.70 16.50 19.19
C GLN A 230 3.77 16.88 18.04
N THR A 231 4.30 16.91 16.82
CA THR A 231 3.55 17.18 15.61
C THR A 231 2.77 15.93 15.16
N VAL A 232 1.81 16.10 14.26
CA VAL A 232 1.12 14.97 13.62
C VAL A 232 2.13 14.03 12.93
N TYR A 233 3.18 14.59 12.32
CA TYR A 233 4.24 13.80 11.71
C TYR A 233 4.94 12.89 12.74
N ASP A 234 5.26 13.44 13.91
CA ASP A 234 5.91 12.70 15.00
C ASP A 234 5.03 11.57 15.51
N TYR A 235 3.73 11.83 15.70
CA TYR A 235 2.75 10.81 16.10
C TYR A 235 2.64 9.68 15.07
N LEU A 236 2.60 10.02 13.78
CA LEU A 236 2.58 9.03 12.70
C LEU A 236 3.85 8.17 12.66
N ALA A 237 4.99 8.67 13.13
CA ALA A 237 6.23 7.90 13.17
C ALA A 237 6.30 6.90 14.34
N LEU A 238 5.52 7.09 15.42
CA LEU A 238 5.61 6.27 16.63
C LEU A 238 5.43 4.76 16.38
N PRO A 239 4.46 4.28 15.59
CA PRO A 239 4.28 2.85 15.36
C PRO A 239 5.48 2.19 14.67
N SER A 240 6.07 2.84 13.67
CA SER A 240 7.28 2.33 13.00
C SER A 240 8.47 2.25 13.95
N GLN A 241 8.64 3.29 14.77
CA GLN A 241 9.70 3.32 15.78
C GLN A 241 9.50 2.24 16.85
N ARG A 242 8.26 2.01 17.30
CA ARG A 242 7.97 1.00 18.32
C ARG A 242 8.23 -0.41 17.82
N VAL A 243 7.84 -0.73 16.58
CA VAL A 243 8.16 -2.05 15.97
C VAL A 243 9.67 -2.29 15.94
N GLY A 244 10.46 -1.29 15.55
CA GLY A 244 11.93 -1.37 15.63
C GLY A 244 12.42 -1.65 17.05
N ARG A 245 11.87 -0.97 18.06
CA ARG A 245 12.22 -1.19 19.47
C ARG A 245 11.85 -2.59 19.97
N TYR A 246 10.75 -3.21 19.52
CA TYR A 246 10.44 -4.59 19.88
C TYR A 246 11.57 -5.55 19.49
N THR A 247 12.12 -5.41 18.28
CA THR A 247 13.25 -6.25 17.83
C THR A 247 14.48 -6.07 18.74
N MET A 248 14.76 -4.84 19.18
CA MET A 248 15.87 -4.54 20.08
C MET A 248 15.65 -5.14 21.47
N TYR A 249 14.46 -4.96 22.04
CA TYR A 249 14.11 -5.52 23.36
C TYR A 249 14.18 -7.05 23.36
N PHE A 250 13.63 -7.72 22.35
CA PHE A 250 13.69 -9.18 22.28
C PHE A 250 15.12 -9.70 22.12
N LYS A 251 15.93 -9.07 21.25
CA LYS A 251 17.37 -9.41 21.11
C LYS A 251 18.10 -9.28 22.45
N GLU A 252 17.88 -8.18 23.17
CA GLU A 252 18.57 -7.92 24.43
C GLU A 252 18.09 -8.83 25.57
N LEU A 253 16.78 -9.07 25.69
CA LEU A 253 16.22 -10.01 26.67
C LEU A 253 16.74 -11.45 26.43
N MET A 254 16.88 -11.86 25.18
CA MET A 254 17.44 -13.16 24.83
C MET A 254 18.90 -13.31 25.28
N LYS A 255 19.74 -12.26 25.17
CA LYS A 255 21.15 -12.32 25.63
C LYS A 255 21.27 -12.64 27.13
N HIS A 256 20.29 -12.22 27.92
CA HIS A 256 20.27 -12.40 29.38
C HIS A 256 19.37 -13.55 29.87
N THR A 257 18.81 -14.33 28.95
CA THR A 257 17.98 -15.51 29.25
C THR A 257 18.83 -16.77 29.04
N THR A 258 18.70 -17.86 29.82
CA THR A 258 19.49 -19.10 29.59
C THR A 258 18.89 -19.95 28.46
N ASP A 259 19.66 -20.91 27.91
CA ASP A 259 19.18 -21.80 26.83
C ASP A 259 18.00 -22.70 27.26
N ASP A 260 18.02 -23.16 28.51
CA ASP A 260 16.94 -23.99 29.06
C ASP A 260 15.75 -23.18 29.62
N HIS A 261 15.74 -21.85 29.44
CA HIS A 261 14.69 -20.99 30.02
C HIS A 261 13.39 -21.08 29.21
N PRO A 262 12.21 -21.20 29.85
CA PRO A 262 10.92 -21.33 29.15
C PRO A 262 10.57 -20.13 28.26
N ASP A 263 11.00 -18.92 28.60
CA ASP A 263 10.78 -17.73 27.76
C ASP A 263 11.54 -17.76 26.41
N LEU A 264 12.63 -18.53 26.30
CA LEU A 264 13.55 -18.38 25.16
C LEU A 264 12.90 -18.71 23.80
N PRO A 265 12.15 -19.83 23.63
CA PRO A 265 11.46 -20.13 22.37
C PRO A 265 10.45 -19.05 21.98
N GLY A 266 9.67 -18.56 22.96
CA GLY A 266 8.69 -17.50 22.75
C GLY A 266 9.34 -16.17 22.39
N LEU A 267 10.44 -15.79 23.04
CA LEU A 267 11.22 -14.59 22.70
C LEU A 267 11.83 -14.68 21.29
N HIS A 268 12.33 -15.85 20.89
CA HIS A 268 12.82 -16.03 19.53
C HIS A 268 11.70 -15.88 18.49
N GLY A 269 10.55 -16.52 18.71
CA GLY A 269 9.39 -16.34 17.84
C GLY A 269 8.89 -14.89 17.79
N SER A 270 8.92 -14.20 18.93
CA SER A 270 8.53 -12.79 19.04
C SER A 270 9.45 -11.90 18.23
N LEU A 271 10.76 -12.16 18.31
CA LEU A 271 11.77 -11.45 17.52
C LEU A 271 11.51 -11.63 16.01
N LEU A 272 11.32 -12.87 15.55
CA LEU A 272 11.05 -13.14 14.15
C LEU A 272 9.80 -12.40 13.64
N LYS A 273 8.72 -12.39 14.44
CA LYS A 273 7.51 -11.65 14.08
C LYS A 273 7.70 -10.13 14.10
N ALA A 274 8.43 -9.59 15.06
CA ALA A 274 8.74 -8.16 15.08
C ALA A 274 9.63 -7.74 13.89
N GLU A 275 10.62 -8.56 13.52
CA GLU A 275 11.48 -8.34 12.35
C GLU A 275 10.69 -8.44 11.03
N GLU A 276 9.75 -9.39 10.94
CA GLU A 276 8.82 -9.50 9.80
C GLU A 276 7.99 -8.20 9.64
N ILE A 277 7.43 -7.67 10.73
CA ILE A 277 6.67 -6.41 10.70
C ILE A 277 7.59 -5.21 10.38
N ALA A 278 8.84 -5.22 10.85
CA ALA A 278 9.80 -4.13 10.61
C ALA A 278 10.27 -4.06 9.15
N ASN A 279 10.58 -5.21 8.55
CA ASN A 279 11.17 -5.31 7.20
C ASN A 279 10.12 -5.28 6.07
N MET A 280 8.84 -5.39 6.46
CA MET A 280 7.61 -5.28 5.66
C MET A 280 7.70 -4.17 4.58
N THR A 281 8.12 -2.96 4.99
CA THR A 281 8.20 -1.78 4.11
C THR A 281 9.37 -1.88 3.13
N GLU A 282 10.56 -2.27 3.61
CA GLU A 282 11.76 -2.40 2.77
C GLU A 282 11.61 -3.46 1.69
N GLU A 283 11.02 -4.61 2.03
CA GLU A 283 10.78 -5.70 1.07
C GLU A 283 9.76 -5.28 0.01
N ILE A 284 8.64 -4.65 0.40
CA ILE A 284 7.63 -4.18 -0.56
C ILE A 284 8.20 -3.11 -1.48
N HIS A 285 8.90 -2.10 -0.94
CA HIS A 285 9.50 -1.05 -1.77
C HIS A 285 10.54 -1.65 -2.73
N THR A 286 11.35 -2.61 -2.28
CA THR A 286 12.35 -3.29 -3.12
C THR A 286 11.70 -4.11 -4.23
N GLN A 287 10.63 -4.86 -3.94
CA GLN A 287 9.91 -5.64 -4.94
C GLN A 287 9.21 -4.74 -5.96
N LEU A 288 8.56 -3.68 -5.51
CA LEU A 288 7.94 -2.66 -6.38
C LEU A 288 8.98 -2.03 -7.32
N MET A 289 10.16 -1.69 -6.80
CA MET A 289 11.24 -1.15 -7.63
C MET A 289 11.70 -2.11 -8.71
N LYS A 290 11.79 -3.40 -8.39
CA LYS A 290 12.15 -4.40 -9.40
C LYS A 290 11.07 -4.52 -10.48
N ILE A 291 9.78 -4.44 -10.11
CA ILE A 291 8.66 -4.45 -11.06
C ILE A 291 8.68 -3.20 -11.94
N PHE A 292 8.89 -2.01 -11.36
CA PHE A 292 8.97 -0.76 -12.11
C PHE A 292 10.16 -0.73 -13.06
N ARG A 293 11.30 -1.28 -12.64
CA ARG A 293 12.45 -1.46 -13.53
C ARG A 293 12.12 -2.37 -14.71
N ARG A 294 11.35 -3.45 -14.51
CA ARG A 294 10.89 -4.32 -15.61
C ARG A 294 9.98 -3.56 -16.58
N LEU A 295 9.04 -2.76 -16.06
CA LEU A 295 8.17 -1.92 -16.89
C LEU A 295 8.98 -0.92 -17.74
N LEU A 296 9.93 -0.19 -17.14
CA LEU A 296 10.82 0.74 -17.88
C LEU A 296 11.64 0.04 -18.96
N GLN A 297 12.10 -1.18 -18.71
CA GLN A 297 12.89 -1.93 -19.67
C GLN A 297 12.05 -2.48 -20.83
N ALA A 298 10.79 -2.85 -20.58
CA ALA A 298 9.88 -3.42 -21.59
C ALA A 298 9.16 -2.35 -22.44
N ILE A 299 9.02 -1.13 -21.91
CA ILE A 299 8.23 -0.05 -22.51
C ILE A 299 9.15 1.07 -23.00
N GLN A 300 9.25 1.22 -24.31
CA GLN A 300 10.01 2.29 -24.95
C GLN A 300 9.37 3.66 -24.68
N TYR A 301 10.22 4.65 -24.41
CA TYR A 301 9.83 6.04 -24.16
C TYR A 301 8.92 6.23 -22.93
N CYS A 302 8.91 5.27 -22.00
CA CYS A 302 8.20 5.41 -20.74
C CYS A 302 8.88 6.47 -19.86
N PRO A 303 8.17 7.53 -19.43
CA PRO A 303 8.76 8.53 -18.54
C PRO A 303 8.95 7.96 -17.12
N GLU A 304 10.14 8.17 -16.55
CA GLU A 304 10.49 7.67 -15.21
C GLU A 304 9.59 8.24 -14.10
N SER A 305 9.05 9.45 -14.29
CA SER A 305 8.11 10.09 -13.35
C SER A 305 6.79 9.33 -13.17
N LEU A 306 6.45 8.45 -14.12
CA LEU A 306 5.29 7.56 -13.99
C LEU A 306 5.52 6.39 -13.04
N LEU A 307 6.74 6.14 -12.62
CA LEU A 307 7.08 5.02 -11.75
C LEU A 307 7.77 5.53 -10.48
N SER A 308 6.95 6.11 -9.60
CA SER A 308 7.37 6.64 -8.29
C SER A 308 7.36 5.56 -7.22
N PHE A 309 8.29 5.62 -6.25
CA PHE A 309 8.35 4.74 -5.07
C PHE A 309 7.06 4.65 -4.24
N GLN A 310 6.17 5.62 -4.41
CA GLN A 310 4.90 5.74 -3.68
C GLN A 310 3.71 5.18 -4.47
N ARG A 311 3.93 4.88 -5.76
CA ARG A 311 2.90 4.39 -6.67
C ARG A 311 2.84 2.87 -6.57
N ARG A 312 1.65 2.31 -6.58
CA ARG A 312 1.45 0.85 -6.60
C ARG A 312 0.78 0.43 -7.89
N LEU A 313 1.30 -0.62 -8.53
CA LEU A 313 0.59 -1.28 -9.63
C LEU A 313 -0.54 -2.14 -9.05
N VAL A 314 -1.78 -1.86 -9.44
CA VAL A 314 -2.99 -2.48 -8.90
C VAL A 314 -3.60 -3.49 -9.87
N GLY A 315 -3.54 -3.18 -11.17
CA GLY A 315 -4.16 -4.00 -12.20
C GLY A 315 -3.53 -3.79 -13.57
N TYR A 316 -3.92 -4.64 -14.52
CA TYR A 316 -3.64 -4.42 -15.93
C TYR A 316 -4.78 -4.97 -16.80
N LEU A 317 -4.98 -4.40 -17.98
CA LEU A 317 -5.96 -4.86 -18.96
C LEU A 317 -5.41 -4.75 -20.38
N ASP A 318 -5.43 -5.86 -21.11
CA ASP A 318 -5.22 -5.86 -22.54
C ASP A 318 -6.53 -5.54 -23.28
N THR A 319 -6.46 -4.59 -24.19
CA THR A 319 -7.62 -3.98 -24.84
C THR A 319 -7.21 -3.43 -26.22
N ILE A 320 -8.17 -2.83 -26.93
CA ILE A 320 -7.99 -2.26 -28.26
C ILE A 320 -8.44 -0.81 -28.22
N GLU A 321 -7.60 0.07 -28.76
CA GLU A 321 -7.97 1.47 -28.99
C GLU A 321 -8.89 1.56 -30.22
N LEU A 322 -10.03 2.22 -30.08
CA LEU A 322 -10.96 2.47 -31.19
C LEU A 322 -10.86 3.91 -31.68
N ASP A 323 -11.11 4.07 -32.98
CA ASP A 323 -11.34 5.38 -33.57
C ASP A 323 -12.66 5.99 -33.04
N PRO A 324 -12.63 7.22 -32.51
CA PRO A 324 -13.78 7.77 -31.78
C PRO A 324 -14.98 8.09 -32.68
N VAL A 325 -14.78 8.18 -34.00
CA VAL A 325 -15.85 8.52 -34.96
C VAL A 325 -16.36 7.26 -35.65
N THR A 326 -15.44 6.41 -36.09
CA THR A 326 -15.75 5.24 -36.92
C THR A 326 -15.89 3.95 -36.13
N LEU A 327 -15.52 3.94 -34.85
CA LEU A 327 -15.49 2.79 -33.95
C LEU A 327 -14.62 1.64 -34.45
N LYS A 328 -13.74 1.90 -35.42
CA LYS A 328 -12.85 0.89 -35.98
C LYS A 328 -11.65 0.68 -35.07
N PRO A 329 -11.17 -0.56 -34.92
CA PRO A 329 -9.98 -0.84 -34.13
C PRO A 329 -8.74 -0.21 -34.77
N ILE A 330 -8.00 0.55 -33.96
CA ILE A 330 -6.76 1.22 -34.36
C ILE A 330 -5.57 0.33 -34.02
N GLN A 331 -5.42 -0.07 -32.75
CA GLN A 331 -4.24 -0.80 -32.29
C GLN A 331 -4.48 -1.56 -30.98
N PRO A 332 -3.72 -2.64 -30.72
CA PRO A 332 -3.74 -3.33 -29.45
C PRO A 332 -2.98 -2.53 -28.40
N VAL A 333 -3.60 -2.34 -27.23
CA VAL A 333 -3.00 -1.62 -26.12
C VAL A 333 -3.12 -2.42 -24.82
N THR A 334 -2.30 -2.05 -23.85
CA THR A 334 -2.38 -2.51 -22.46
C THR A 334 -2.53 -1.29 -21.57
N LEU A 335 -3.53 -1.34 -20.70
CA LEU A 335 -3.66 -0.42 -19.58
C LEU A 335 -2.94 -0.99 -18.37
N PHE A 336 -2.00 -0.25 -17.81
CA PHE A 336 -1.46 -0.51 -16.47
C PHE A 336 -2.11 0.45 -15.49
N LEU A 337 -2.81 -0.12 -14.52
CA LEU A 337 -3.55 0.62 -13.51
C LEU A 337 -2.69 0.77 -12.26
N PHE A 338 -2.32 2.00 -11.96
CA PHE A 338 -1.67 2.36 -10.71
C PHE A 338 -2.67 2.95 -9.71
N SER A 339 -2.23 3.12 -8.46
CA SER A 339 -3.02 3.69 -7.37
C SER A 339 -3.57 5.10 -7.66
N ASP A 340 -2.90 5.87 -8.50
CA ASP A 340 -3.21 7.29 -8.79
C ASP A 340 -3.24 7.61 -10.30
N LYS A 341 -2.83 6.67 -11.18
CA LYS A 341 -2.70 6.89 -12.63
C LYS A 341 -3.06 5.65 -13.43
N ILE A 342 -3.51 5.84 -14.66
CA ILE A 342 -3.52 4.81 -15.71
C ILE A 342 -2.42 5.13 -16.71
N MET A 343 -1.62 4.13 -17.06
CA MET A 343 -0.66 4.20 -18.16
C MET A 343 -1.17 3.37 -19.33
N VAL A 344 -1.13 3.96 -20.54
CA VAL A 344 -1.55 3.32 -21.79
C VAL A 344 -0.32 2.99 -22.63
N VAL A 345 -0.23 1.73 -23.06
CA VAL A 345 0.94 1.22 -23.77
C VAL A 345 0.53 0.45 -25.01
N LYS A 346 1.14 0.72 -26.16
CA LYS A 346 0.95 -0.02 -27.41
C LYS A 346 1.64 -1.38 -27.34
N ARG A 347 0.88 -2.44 -27.61
CA ARG A 347 1.40 -3.79 -27.81
C ARG A 347 1.87 -4.00 -29.27
N PRO A 348 2.86 -4.88 -29.52
CA PRO A 348 3.35 -5.15 -30.86
C PRO A 348 2.38 -6.01 -31.71
N SER A 349 1.51 -6.80 -31.06
CA SER A 349 0.50 -7.65 -31.70
C SER A 349 -0.72 -7.83 -30.78
N TYR A 350 -1.85 -8.25 -31.33
CA TYR A 350 -3.07 -8.56 -30.59
C TYR A 350 -2.95 -9.84 -29.76
N GLU A 351 -2.09 -10.77 -30.17
CA GLU A 351 -1.97 -12.13 -29.61
C GLU A 351 -1.12 -12.21 -28.33
N VAL A 352 -0.33 -11.18 -28.03
CA VAL A 352 0.63 -11.19 -26.91
C VAL A 352 0.08 -10.43 -25.72
N ASP A 353 0.24 -10.98 -24.51
CA ASP A 353 -0.20 -10.34 -23.27
C ASP A 353 0.79 -9.24 -22.82
N GLY A 354 0.27 -8.09 -22.43
CA GLY A 354 1.11 -6.94 -22.04
C GLY A 354 1.93 -7.18 -20.78
N LEU A 355 1.43 -7.98 -19.84
CA LEU A 355 2.12 -8.35 -18.61
C LEU A 355 3.22 -9.38 -18.88
N ASP A 356 2.96 -10.34 -19.77
CA ASP A 356 3.95 -11.32 -20.25
C ASP A 356 5.16 -10.62 -20.88
N LEU A 357 4.91 -9.62 -21.74
CA LEU A 357 5.96 -8.83 -22.40
C LEU A 357 6.87 -8.09 -21.41
N CYS A 358 6.36 -7.76 -20.22
CA CYS A 358 7.13 -7.18 -19.12
C CYS A 358 7.90 -8.22 -18.28
N GLY A 359 7.70 -9.52 -18.51
CA GLY A 359 8.22 -10.59 -17.66
C GLY A 359 7.63 -10.52 -16.25
N LEU A 360 6.36 -10.10 -16.13
CA LEU A 360 5.63 -10.00 -14.87
C LEU A 360 4.54 -11.06 -14.83
N ASP A 361 4.18 -11.53 -13.64
CA ASP A 361 3.09 -12.47 -13.39
C ASP A 361 2.17 -11.92 -12.30
N GLN A 362 0.91 -12.32 -12.31
CA GLN A 362 -0.11 -11.89 -11.36
C GLN A 362 -0.60 -13.09 -10.55
N ARG A 363 -0.13 -13.20 -9.30
CA ARG A 363 -0.56 -14.28 -8.40
C ARG A 363 -1.81 -13.88 -7.62
N MET A 364 -2.73 -14.84 -7.47
CA MET A 364 -3.81 -14.76 -6.50
C MET A 364 -3.50 -15.71 -5.35
N TYR A 365 -3.58 -15.23 -4.11
CA TYR A 365 -3.54 -16.13 -2.96
C TYR A 365 -4.93 -16.72 -2.73
N GLU A 366 -4.99 -18.03 -2.49
CA GLU A 366 -6.21 -18.70 -2.07
C GLU A 366 -6.79 -17.99 -0.83
N GLY A 367 -8.03 -17.50 -0.95
CA GLY A 367 -8.74 -16.79 0.13
C GLY A 367 -8.56 -15.27 0.17
N SER A 368 -7.85 -14.63 -0.78
CA SER A 368 -7.79 -13.17 -0.88
C SER A 368 -8.16 -12.65 -2.28
N GLU A 369 -8.92 -11.55 -2.36
CA GLU A 369 -9.18 -10.84 -3.63
C GLU A 369 -7.95 -10.07 -4.16
N ARG A 370 -6.80 -10.21 -3.49
CA ARG A 370 -5.61 -9.40 -3.72
C ARG A 370 -4.74 -10.05 -4.79
N LYS A 371 -4.41 -9.27 -5.81
CA LYS A 371 -3.50 -9.64 -6.87
C LYS A 371 -2.15 -8.97 -6.64
N ASP A 372 -1.13 -9.76 -6.39
CA ASP A 372 0.24 -9.26 -6.30
C ASP A 372 0.97 -9.55 -7.60
N PHE A 373 1.69 -8.53 -8.07
CA PHE A 373 2.56 -8.66 -9.23
C PHE A 373 3.91 -9.18 -8.78
N CYS A 374 4.44 -10.17 -9.50
CA CYS A 374 5.76 -10.71 -9.25
C CYS A 374 6.54 -10.81 -10.55
N ILE A 375 7.86 -10.96 -10.44
CA ILE A 375 8.74 -11.03 -11.60
C ILE A 375 8.89 -12.49 -12.01
N ARG A 376 8.67 -12.79 -13.30
CA ARG A 376 9.00 -14.11 -13.87
C ARG A 376 10.50 -14.27 -14.03
N LYS A 377 10.96 -15.52 -13.94
CA LYS A 377 12.35 -15.87 -14.26
C LYS A 377 12.66 -15.65 -15.74
N GLU A 378 11.65 -15.67 -16.61
CA GLU A 378 11.81 -15.35 -18.03
C GLU A 378 12.32 -13.91 -18.27
N ALA A 379 13.10 -13.77 -19.34
CA ALA A 379 13.61 -12.48 -19.80
C ALA A 379 12.45 -11.60 -20.32
N ILE A 380 12.64 -10.28 -20.27
CA ILE A 380 11.75 -9.35 -20.98
C ILE A 380 11.82 -9.67 -22.47
N THR A 381 10.67 -9.97 -23.07
CA THR A 381 10.57 -10.35 -24.49
C THR A 381 10.02 -9.22 -25.36
N GLY A 382 9.50 -8.14 -24.76
CA GLY A 382 8.74 -7.11 -25.46
C GLY A 382 9.46 -5.80 -25.74
N LYS A 383 9.12 -5.19 -26.88
CA LYS A 383 9.34 -3.77 -27.23
C LYS A 383 7.97 -3.09 -27.35
N MET A 384 7.33 -2.83 -26.22
CA MET A 384 6.09 -2.06 -26.20
C MET A 384 6.40 -0.57 -26.31
N LYS A 385 5.44 0.25 -26.73
CA LYS A 385 5.64 1.71 -26.85
C LYS A 385 4.69 2.46 -25.94
N PHE A 386 5.25 3.34 -25.12
CA PHE A 386 4.46 4.25 -24.30
C PHE A 386 3.57 5.14 -25.21
N ILE A 387 2.28 5.21 -24.90
CA ILE A 387 1.31 6.09 -25.61
C ILE A 387 1.03 7.32 -24.76
N GLY A 388 0.67 7.13 -23.49
CA GLY A 388 0.19 8.21 -22.63
C GLY A 388 -0.16 7.73 -21.22
N TRP A 389 -0.59 8.69 -20.40
CA TRP A 389 -1.10 8.42 -19.05
C TRP A 389 -2.20 9.41 -18.69
N ALA A 390 -3.09 9.02 -17.77
CA ALA A 390 -4.07 9.91 -17.13
C ALA A 390 -4.08 9.70 -15.62
N SER A 391 -4.41 10.76 -14.87
CA SER A 391 -4.71 10.65 -13.44
C SER A 391 -6.00 9.87 -13.26
N VAL A 392 -6.09 9.02 -12.23
CA VAL A 392 -7.35 8.34 -11.89
C VAL A 392 -8.45 9.35 -11.55
N ASN A 393 -8.10 10.52 -11.03
CA ASN A 393 -9.06 11.58 -10.70
C ASN A 393 -9.65 12.28 -11.93
N ASP A 394 -9.02 12.13 -13.10
CA ASP A 394 -9.43 12.79 -14.35
C ASP A 394 -10.20 11.82 -15.26
N ILE A 395 -10.63 10.68 -14.73
CA ILE A 395 -11.29 9.60 -15.48
C ILE A 395 -12.70 9.42 -14.95
N ASP A 396 -13.68 9.65 -15.82
CA ASP A 396 -15.07 9.33 -15.57
C ASP A 396 -15.36 7.89 -16.05
N VAL A 397 -15.98 7.12 -15.16
CA VAL A 397 -16.39 5.74 -15.46
C VAL A 397 -17.87 5.75 -15.79
N TYR A 398 -18.22 5.35 -17.01
CA TYR A 398 -19.60 5.24 -17.44
C TYR A 398 -19.98 3.77 -17.63
N ASP A 399 -21.08 3.35 -17.00
CA ASP A 399 -21.78 2.14 -17.41
C ASP A 399 -22.37 2.42 -18.79
N GLY A 400 -21.77 1.84 -19.82
CA GLY A 400 -22.34 1.89 -21.16
C GLY A 400 -23.70 1.19 -21.14
N SER A 401 -24.79 1.95 -21.10
CA SER A 401 -26.09 1.41 -21.49
C SER A 401 -25.90 0.85 -22.88
N SER A 402 -26.04 -0.47 -23.03
CA SER A 402 -26.06 -1.15 -24.32
C SER A 402 -27.12 -0.47 -25.20
N GLY A 403 -26.68 0.49 -26.00
CA GLY A 403 -27.50 1.23 -26.94
C GLY A 403 -27.96 0.26 -28.02
N LYS A 404 -29.28 0.24 -28.22
CA LYS A 404 -29.90 -0.35 -29.40
C LYS A 404 -29.50 0.40 -30.67
#